data_AF-A0A538M1U6-F1
#
_entry.id   AF-A0A538M1U6-F1
#
_cell.length_a   1.000
_cell.length_b   1.000
_cell.length_c   1.000
_cell.angle_alpha   90.00
_cell.angle_beta   90.00
_cell.angle_gamma   90.00
#
_symmetry.space_group_name_H-M   'P 1'
#
loop_
_entity.id
_entity.type
_entity.pdbx_description
1 polymer ?
#
loop_
_entity_poly.entity_id
_entity_poly.type
_entity_poly.pdbx_seq_one_letter_code
_entity_poly.pdbx_strand_id
1 'polypeptide(L)'
;MRPWRYVGANPDGWWCKPGACNGVANGSIVVERELKLIAKLHVRLLRLEFPRPLIEPQPNVYDWRRSDYIVRRARHYHVRLLPLLLYTPTWDGATPATPPHPQSWYRFVAAFAHRYRAAIDAYDLWDEPDLQLYWTGDAKDYVHDVLQPGYRAIKRADPHARVVLGGPQTADIPWLDDVYRYGGSRFFDVMQFHDYVADRQIFDHARRVQAVLRAHRQGRKPIWLGEYGVQEPGVDDAHQDALIRFVLTEKAPIALAAWYSLRDDDVMTCCPPALIKHETYGVMTKDYVPKRGFATMRALLAPPR
;
A
#
# COMPACT_ATOMS: atom_id res chain seq x y z
N MET A 1 -6.33 -3.67 -2.31
CA MET A 1 -5.37 -2.57 -2.13
C MET A 1 -5.84 -1.31 -2.87
N ARG A 2 -5.28 -0.11 -2.59
CA ARG A 2 -5.54 1.15 -3.32
C ARG A 2 -4.31 2.12 -3.32
N PRO A 3 -3.31 1.98 -4.20
CA PRO A 3 -2.38 3.05 -4.56
C PRO A 3 -3.00 3.96 -5.61
N TRP A 4 -2.80 5.24 -5.41
CA TRP A 4 -3.21 6.28 -6.35
C TRP A 4 -1.99 7.13 -6.64
N ARG A 5 -2.00 7.87 -7.75
CA ARG A 5 -1.25 9.13 -7.80
C ARG A 5 -1.89 10.10 -6.82
N TYR A 6 -1.11 10.77 -5.95
CA TYR A 6 -1.70 11.81 -5.11
C TYR A 6 -2.21 12.96 -5.98
N VAL A 7 -3.52 13.06 -6.08
CA VAL A 7 -4.24 14.13 -6.78
C VAL A 7 -5.18 14.87 -5.84
N GLY A 8 -4.84 14.82 -4.54
CA GLY A 8 -5.65 15.30 -3.44
C GLY A 8 -6.54 14.20 -2.84
N ALA A 9 -7.52 14.62 -2.04
CA ALA A 9 -8.49 13.73 -1.43
C ALA A 9 -9.47 13.17 -2.48
N ASN A 10 -9.09 12.08 -3.16
CA ASN A 10 -9.84 11.49 -4.28
C ASN A 10 -11.34 11.33 -3.92
N PRO A 11 -12.25 12.00 -4.64
CA PRO A 11 -13.70 11.86 -4.50
C PRO A 11 -14.23 10.43 -4.52
N ASP A 12 -13.60 9.51 -5.26
CA ASP A 12 -13.97 8.07 -5.34
C ASP A 12 -13.26 7.21 -4.26
N GLY A 13 -12.66 7.87 -3.25
CA GLY A 13 -11.72 7.30 -2.31
C GLY A 13 -12.18 7.22 -0.85
N TRP A 14 -11.47 6.41 -0.06
CA TRP A 14 -11.63 6.34 1.41
C TRP A 14 -11.25 7.63 2.11
N TRP A 15 -10.58 8.54 1.41
CA TRP A 15 -10.11 9.83 1.93
C TRP A 15 -10.91 11.02 1.38
N CYS A 16 -11.97 10.79 0.60
CA CYS A 16 -12.77 11.88 0.04
C CYS A 16 -13.31 12.81 1.14
N LYS A 17 -13.28 14.12 0.86
CA LYS A 17 -13.75 15.16 1.76
C LYS A 17 -15.28 15.14 1.84
N PRO A 18 -15.89 15.25 3.03
CA PRO A 18 -17.34 15.36 3.15
C PRO A 18 -17.90 16.46 2.25
N GLY A 19 -18.96 16.15 1.50
CA GLY A 19 -19.55 17.08 0.51
C GLY A 19 -18.84 17.15 -0.84
N ALA A 20 -17.70 16.48 -1.02
CA ALA A 20 -16.96 16.41 -2.28
C ALA A 20 -16.62 14.97 -2.71
N CYS A 21 -17.36 14.00 -2.20
CA CYS A 21 -17.24 12.59 -2.55
C CYS A 21 -18.12 12.25 -3.77
N ASN A 22 -17.69 11.30 -4.59
CA ASN A 22 -18.43 10.86 -5.76
C ASN A 22 -19.56 9.89 -5.35
N GLY A 23 -20.82 10.27 -5.59
CA GLY A 23 -21.99 9.42 -5.33
C GLY A 23 -22.31 9.12 -3.86
N VAL A 24 -21.57 9.67 -2.89
CA VAL A 24 -21.82 9.50 -1.45
C VAL A 24 -21.56 10.80 -0.68
N ALA A 25 -22.13 10.95 0.52
CA ALA A 25 -21.95 12.17 1.31
C ALA A 25 -20.56 12.27 2.01
N ASN A 26 -19.95 11.12 2.31
CA ASN A 26 -18.72 11.02 3.11
C ASN A 26 -18.00 9.72 2.78
N GLY A 27 -16.67 9.74 2.69
CA GLY A 27 -15.89 8.54 2.37
C GLY A 27 -15.93 7.46 3.44
N SER A 28 -16.42 7.75 4.66
CA SER A 28 -16.76 6.71 5.63
C SER A 28 -17.77 5.69 5.10
N ILE A 29 -18.65 6.09 4.16
CA ILE A 29 -19.59 5.20 3.49
C ILE A 29 -18.84 4.21 2.58
N VAL A 30 -17.81 4.68 1.86
CA VAL A 30 -16.94 3.82 1.03
C VAL A 30 -16.15 2.86 1.93
N VAL A 31 -15.57 3.36 3.03
CA VAL A 31 -14.86 2.55 4.03
C VAL A 31 -15.75 1.41 4.56
N GLU A 32 -16.99 1.70 4.98
CA GLU A 32 -17.91 0.66 5.46
C GLU A 32 -18.22 -0.39 4.40
N ARG A 33 -18.55 0.06 3.18
CA ARG A 33 -18.96 -0.82 2.09
C ARG A 33 -17.83 -1.76 1.71
N GLU A 34 -16.62 -1.24 1.57
CA GLU A 34 -15.46 -2.00 1.13
C GLU A 34 -14.91 -2.92 2.21
N LEU A 35 -14.87 -2.50 3.48
CA LEU A 35 -14.47 -3.41 4.56
C LEU A 35 -15.40 -4.62 4.70
N LYS A 36 -16.72 -4.45 4.47
CA LYS A 36 -17.67 -5.58 4.42
C LYS A 36 -17.31 -6.56 3.30
N LEU A 37 -16.89 -6.07 2.14
CA LEU A 37 -16.51 -6.92 1.00
C LEU A 37 -15.16 -7.61 1.24
N ILE A 38 -14.19 -6.89 1.80
CA ILE A 38 -12.88 -7.43 2.18
C ILE A 38 -13.05 -8.56 3.21
N ALA A 39 -13.92 -8.37 4.21
CA ALA A 39 -14.24 -9.42 5.18
C ALA A 39 -14.88 -10.65 4.52
N LYS A 40 -15.78 -10.45 3.55
CA LYS A 40 -16.38 -11.55 2.75
C LYS A 40 -15.37 -12.32 1.91
N LEU A 41 -14.25 -11.69 1.52
CA LEU A 41 -13.15 -12.35 0.81
C LEU A 41 -12.23 -13.14 1.74
N HIS A 42 -12.42 -13.08 3.07
CA HIS A 42 -11.51 -13.67 4.06
C HIS A 42 -10.07 -13.11 4.00
N VAL A 43 -9.91 -11.91 3.44
CA VAL A 43 -8.62 -11.19 3.40
C VAL A 43 -8.19 -10.84 4.83
N ARG A 44 -6.98 -11.27 5.22
CA ARG A 44 -6.45 -11.07 6.58
C ARG A 44 -5.63 -9.80 6.75
N LEU A 45 -5.10 -9.24 5.66
CA LEU A 45 -4.28 -8.03 5.65
C LEU A 45 -4.70 -7.14 4.48
N LEU A 46 -5.02 -5.89 4.75
CA LEU A 46 -5.34 -4.87 3.77
C LEU A 46 -4.20 -3.84 3.71
N ARG A 47 -3.44 -3.80 2.60
CA ARG A 47 -2.55 -2.68 2.26
C ARG A 47 -3.39 -1.48 1.80
N LEU A 48 -3.24 -0.36 2.49
CA LEU A 48 -4.05 0.84 2.29
C LEU A 48 -3.22 2.10 2.52
N GLU A 49 -3.40 3.10 1.66
CA GLU A 49 -2.80 4.43 1.82
C GLU A 49 -3.28 5.17 3.09
N PHE A 50 -2.31 5.80 3.75
CA PHE A 50 -2.50 6.80 4.80
C PHE A 50 -1.71 8.05 4.40
N PRO A 51 -2.27 8.89 3.52
CA PRO A 51 -1.58 10.04 2.95
C PRO A 51 -1.32 11.08 4.03
N ARG A 52 -0.04 11.34 4.31
CA ARG A 52 0.39 12.33 5.29
C ARG A 52 -0.22 13.72 5.06
N PRO A 53 -0.36 14.27 3.83
CA PRO A 53 -0.96 15.59 3.65
C PRO A 53 -2.40 15.71 4.13
N LEU A 54 -3.16 14.60 4.22
CA LEU A 54 -4.53 14.61 4.75
C LEU A 54 -4.58 14.38 6.26
N ILE A 55 -3.55 13.76 6.83
CA ILE A 55 -3.44 13.47 8.26
C ILE A 55 -2.69 14.58 9.01
N GLU A 56 -1.70 15.21 8.38
CA GLU A 56 -0.85 16.28 8.91
C GLU A 56 -0.86 17.51 7.96
N PRO A 57 -1.99 18.23 7.86
CA PRO A 57 -2.14 19.35 6.93
C PRO A 57 -1.23 20.55 7.23
N GLN A 58 -0.74 20.68 8.47
CA GLN A 58 0.23 21.69 8.89
C GLN A 58 1.27 21.06 9.82
N PRO A 59 2.47 21.65 9.97
CA PRO A 59 3.54 21.06 10.78
C PRO A 59 3.07 20.71 12.20
N ASN A 60 3.10 19.42 12.56
CA ASN A 60 2.67 18.89 13.86
C ASN A 60 1.20 19.14 14.24
N VAL A 61 0.34 19.49 13.28
CA VAL A 61 -1.11 19.59 13.47
C VAL A 61 -1.76 18.43 12.75
N TYR A 62 -2.44 17.57 13.50
CA TYR A 62 -2.97 16.31 12.98
C TYR A 62 -4.49 16.27 12.93
N ASP A 63 -5.03 15.81 11.80
CA ASP A 63 -6.43 15.40 11.63
C ASP A 63 -6.53 13.86 11.64
N TRP A 64 -6.77 13.30 12.82
CA TRP A 64 -6.91 11.85 13.01
C TRP A 64 -8.31 11.30 12.66
N ARG A 65 -9.29 12.15 12.31
CA ARG A 65 -10.70 11.73 12.25
C ARG A 65 -10.93 10.57 11.29
N ARG A 66 -10.37 10.65 10.07
CA ARG A 66 -10.55 9.60 9.05
C ARG A 66 -9.68 8.37 9.31
N SER A 67 -8.42 8.55 9.73
CA SER A 67 -7.54 7.44 10.08
C SER A 67 -8.06 6.65 11.29
N ASP A 68 -8.55 7.32 12.33
CA ASP A 68 -9.19 6.67 13.48
C ASP A 68 -10.44 5.88 13.06
N TYR A 69 -11.24 6.46 12.18
CA TYR A 69 -12.40 5.78 11.62
C TYR A 69 -11.97 4.49 10.91
N ILE A 70 -11.01 4.58 9.98
CA ILE A 70 -10.48 3.44 9.23
C ILE A 70 -9.97 2.35 10.17
N VAL A 71 -9.09 2.68 11.12
CA VAL A 71 -8.50 1.72 12.05
C VAL A 71 -9.56 1.06 12.93
N ARG A 72 -10.51 1.83 13.48
CA ARG A 72 -11.60 1.30 14.30
C ARG A 72 -12.48 0.34 13.51
N ARG A 73 -12.79 0.66 12.26
CA ARG A 73 -13.68 -0.16 11.42
C ARG A 73 -12.98 -1.40 10.89
N ALA A 74 -11.70 -1.31 10.51
CA ALA A 74 -10.91 -2.48 10.15
C ALA A 74 -10.88 -3.51 11.30
N ARG A 75 -10.65 -3.05 12.54
CA ARG A 75 -10.75 -3.90 13.75
C ARG A 75 -12.13 -4.55 13.92
N HIS A 76 -13.20 -3.79 13.72
CA HIS A 76 -14.57 -4.31 13.83
C HIS A 76 -14.85 -5.43 12.82
N TYR A 77 -14.28 -5.35 11.61
CA TYR A 77 -14.41 -6.39 10.59
C TYR A 77 -13.29 -7.45 10.66
N HIS A 78 -12.47 -7.46 11.70
CA HIS A 78 -11.34 -8.37 11.88
C HIS A 78 -10.32 -8.36 10.72
N VAL A 79 -10.17 -7.21 10.06
CA VAL A 79 -9.19 -6.98 8.99
C VAL A 79 -7.98 -6.27 9.58
N ARG A 80 -6.78 -6.86 9.45
CA ARG A 80 -5.54 -6.16 9.82
C ARG A 80 -5.16 -5.17 8.73
N LEU A 81 -4.60 -4.04 9.14
CA LEU A 81 -4.12 -3.02 8.22
C LEU A 81 -2.60 -3.14 8.05
N LEU A 82 -2.15 -3.00 6.82
CA LEU A 82 -0.80 -2.56 6.48
C LEU A 82 -0.92 -1.10 5.99
N PRO A 83 -0.80 -0.10 6.89
CA PRO A 83 -0.79 1.29 6.48
C PRO A 83 0.45 1.57 5.62
N LEU A 84 0.18 2.03 4.40
CA LEU A 84 1.17 2.67 3.55
C LEU A 84 1.25 4.14 3.95
N LEU A 85 2.33 4.51 4.63
CA LEU A 85 2.61 5.88 5.03
C LEU A 85 3.36 6.57 3.88
N LEU A 86 2.77 7.64 3.33
CA LEU A 86 3.30 8.25 2.13
C LEU A 86 2.90 9.72 1.94
N TYR A 87 3.53 10.31 0.93
CA TYR A 87 3.48 11.67 0.44
C TYR A 87 4.05 12.74 1.36
N THR A 88 4.56 13.77 0.70
CA THR A 88 5.11 14.96 1.33
C THR A 88 4.08 16.09 1.28
N PRO A 89 3.67 16.65 2.42
CA PRO A 89 2.78 17.80 2.42
C PRO A 89 3.50 19.04 1.89
N THR A 90 2.74 20.02 1.38
CA THR A 90 3.28 21.23 0.73
C THR A 90 4.13 22.10 1.65
N TRP A 91 3.99 21.96 2.97
CA TRP A 91 4.83 22.66 3.95
C TRP A 91 6.18 21.96 4.19
N ASP A 92 6.38 20.76 3.66
CA ASP A 92 7.56 19.90 3.88
C ASP A 92 8.27 19.50 2.58
N GLY A 93 7.76 19.95 1.42
CA GLY A 93 8.33 19.67 0.11
C GLY A 93 7.54 20.31 -1.03
N ALA A 94 8.16 20.39 -2.21
CA ALA A 94 7.60 21.07 -3.37
C ALA A 94 6.41 20.32 -4.00
N THR A 95 6.47 18.98 -3.99
CA THR A 95 5.41 18.12 -4.52
C THR A 95 5.16 16.95 -3.57
N PRO A 96 4.03 16.23 -3.71
CA PRO A 96 3.76 15.01 -2.94
C PRO A 96 4.83 13.92 -3.10
N ALA A 97 5.56 13.90 -4.22
CA ALA A 97 6.63 12.95 -4.53
C ALA A 97 8.02 13.39 -4.04
N THR A 98 8.14 14.61 -3.50
CA THR A 98 9.43 15.12 -3.01
C THR A 98 9.87 14.38 -1.75
N PRO A 99 11.15 14.01 -1.59
CA PRO A 99 11.66 13.49 -0.32
C PRO A 99 11.30 14.40 0.85
N PRO A 100 10.63 13.90 1.91
CA PRO A 100 10.26 14.71 3.06
C PRO A 100 11.51 15.06 3.88
N HIS A 101 11.46 16.13 4.68
CA HIS A 101 12.55 16.39 5.60
C HIS A 101 12.65 15.25 6.66
N PRO A 102 13.82 14.64 6.90
CA PRO A 102 13.94 13.42 7.73
C PRO A 102 13.32 13.56 9.13
N GLN A 103 13.52 14.72 9.76
CA GLN A 103 13.05 14.97 11.11
C GLN A 103 11.53 15.18 11.19
N SER A 104 10.91 15.78 10.17
CA SER A 104 9.46 15.95 10.13
C SER A 104 8.77 14.63 9.81
N TRP A 105 9.34 13.84 8.90
CA TRP A 105 8.93 12.46 8.64
C TRP A 105 8.99 11.59 9.90
N TYR A 106 10.12 11.63 10.64
CA TYR A 106 10.24 10.94 11.93
C TYR A 106 9.10 11.29 12.89
N ARG A 107 8.76 12.58 13.04
CA ARG A 107 7.70 13.02 13.95
C ARG A 107 6.33 12.50 13.53
N PHE A 108 6.00 12.57 12.24
CA PHE A 108 4.76 12.04 11.71
C PHE A 108 4.64 10.53 11.96
N VAL A 109 5.67 9.76 11.57
CA VAL A 109 5.68 8.30 11.74
C VAL A 109 5.62 7.93 13.23
N ALA A 110 6.32 8.66 14.10
CA ALA A 110 6.28 8.42 15.55
C ALA A 110 4.89 8.68 16.13
N ALA A 111 4.23 9.77 15.72
CA ALA A 111 2.86 10.10 16.14
C ALA A 111 1.87 9.03 15.66
N PHE A 112 1.97 8.62 14.39
CA PHE A 112 1.12 7.59 13.79
C PHE A 112 1.32 6.23 14.46
N ALA A 113 2.56 5.76 14.58
CA ALA A 113 2.88 4.47 15.19
C ALA A 113 2.47 4.45 16.66
N HIS A 114 2.81 5.49 17.43
CA HIS A 114 2.38 5.58 18.83
C HIS A 114 0.85 5.51 18.95
N ARG A 115 0.11 6.23 18.09
CA ARG A 115 -1.35 6.25 18.12
C ARG A 115 -1.97 4.88 17.84
N TYR A 116 -1.41 4.11 16.91
CA TYR A 116 -2.04 2.89 16.40
C TYR A 116 -1.33 1.58 16.77
N ARG A 117 -0.28 1.61 17.60
CA ARG A 117 0.50 0.42 18.03
C ARG A 117 -0.31 -0.75 18.56
N ALA A 118 -1.48 -0.50 19.15
CA ALA A 118 -2.35 -1.56 19.66
C ALA A 118 -3.20 -2.26 18.57
N ALA A 119 -3.15 -1.77 17.33
CA ALA A 119 -4.00 -2.20 16.22
C ALA A 119 -3.23 -2.53 14.93
N ILE A 120 -1.95 -2.16 14.84
CA ILE A 120 -1.13 -2.25 13.64
C ILE A 120 0.19 -2.92 13.97
N ASP A 121 0.48 -4.03 13.30
CA ASP A 121 1.68 -4.85 13.53
C ASP A 121 2.80 -4.62 12.50
N ALA A 122 2.51 -3.87 11.43
CA ALA A 122 3.44 -3.62 10.33
C ALA A 122 3.14 -2.28 9.66
N TYR A 123 4.17 -1.58 9.20
CA TYR A 123 4.04 -0.28 8.51
C TYR A 123 4.83 -0.32 7.22
N ASP A 124 4.20 0.12 6.14
CA ASP A 124 4.83 0.26 4.83
C ASP A 124 5.26 1.71 4.61
N LEU A 125 6.54 1.90 4.28
CA LEU A 125 7.17 3.21 4.23
C LEU A 125 7.42 3.61 2.79
N TRP A 126 6.54 4.46 2.27
CA TRP A 126 6.51 4.95 0.89
C TRP A 126 6.10 3.94 -0.17
N ASP A 127 5.83 4.45 -1.37
CA ASP A 127 5.33 3.71 -2.52
C ASP A 127 6.19 4.01 -3.74
N GLU A 128 6.65 2.97 -4.43
CA GLU A 128 7.42 3.05 -5.69
C GLU A 128 8.55 4.11 -5.70
N PRO A 129 9.48 4.07 -4.72
CA PRO A 129 10.62 5.01 -4.66
C PRO A 129 11.64 4.85 -5.81
N ASP A 130 11.46 3.89 -6.71
CA ASP A 130 12.18 3.71 -7.97
C ASP A 130 11.51 4.40 -9.16
N LEU A 131 10.28 4.92 -9.00
CA LEU A 131 9.53 5.58 -10.05
C LEU A 131 9.40 7.09 -9.83
N GLN A 132 9.88 7.89 -10.79
CA GLN A 132 9.89 9.36 -10.72
C GLN A 132 8.49 9.98 -10.48
N LEU A 133 7.43 9.28 -10.86
CA LEU A 133 6.05 9.71 -10.64
C LEU A 133 5.69 9.77 -9.14
N TYR A 134 6.27 8.90 -8.32
CA TYR A 134 5.98 8.74 -6.89
C TYR A 134 7.12 9.21 -5.99
N TRP A 135 8.30 9.39 -6.55
CA TRP A 135 9.49 9.81 -5.81
C TRP A 135 10.42 10.63 -6.68
N THR A 136 10.74 11.87 -6.29
CA THR A 136 11.65 12.71 -7.08
C THR A 136 13.12 12.63 -6.65
N GLY A 137 13.41 11.86 -5.59
CA GLY A 137 14.78 11.63 -5.11
C GLY A 137 15.38 10.34 -5.68
N ASP A 138 16.46 9.88 -5.08
CA ASP A 138 17.08 8.59 -5.41
C ASP A 138 16.97 7.57 -4.24
N ALA A 139 17.63 6.42 -4.37
CA ALA A 139 17.68 5.41 -3.32
C ALA A 139 18.38 5.90 -2.04
N LYS A 140 19.34 6.83 -2.14
CA LYS A 140 20.03 7.42 -0.97
C LYS A 140 19.06 8.30 -0.19
N ASP A 141 18.32 9.16 -0.90
CA ASP A 141 17.29 10.01 -0.29
C ASP A 141 16.23 9.13 0.38
N TYR A 142 15.76 8.06 -0.29
CA TYR A 142 14.79 7.15 0.31
C TYR A 142 15.31 6.51 1.60
N VAL A 143 16.58 6.06 1.61
CA VAL A 143 17.20 5.48 2.80
C VAL A 143 17.31 6.50 3.94
N HIS A 144 17.79 7.70 3.68
CA HIS A 144 18.08 8.68 4.73
C HIS A 144 16.87 9.49 5.20
N ASP A 145 15.92 9.74 4.31
CA ASP A 145 14.83 10.67 4.56
C ASP A 145 13.53 9.95 4.93
N VAL A 146 13.38 8.70 4.50
CA VAL A 146 12.17 7.89 4.76
C VAL A 146 12.48 6.67 5.62
N LEU A 147 13.35 5.77 5.15
CA LEU A 147 13.50 4.44 5.73
C LEU A 147 14.13 4.48 7.13
N GLN A 148 15.30 5.14 7.27
CA GLN A 148 15.99 5.25 8.55
C GLN A 148 15.17 5.98 9.62
N PRO A 149 14.68 7.22 9.39
CA PRO A 149 13.83 7.93 10.35
C PRO A 149 12.53 7.18 10.64
N GLY A 150 11.85 6.64 9.63
CA GLY A 150 10.61 5.89 9.80
C GLY A 150 10.80 4.62 10.65
N TYR A 151 11.85 3.84 10.38
CA TYR A 151 12.19 2.66 11.19
C TYR A 151 12.44 3.02 12.65
N ARG A 152 13.28 4.03 12.91
CA ARG A 152 13.58 4.48 14.28
C ARG A 152 12.33 4.96 15.01
N ALA A 153 11.45 5.67 14.31
CA ALA A 153 10.18 6.15 14.86
C ALA A 153 9.26 4.98 15.24
N ILE A 154 9.08 4.01 14.34
CA ILE A 154 8.26 2.82 14.57
C ILE A 154 8.82 2.00 15.74
N LYS A 155 10.10 1.63 15.70
CA LYS A 155 10.71 0.80 16.76
C LYS A 155 10.70 1.46 18.13
N ARG A 156 10.74 2.80 18.19
CA ARG A 156 10.59 3.54 19.45
C ARG A 156 9.16 3.48 19.99
N ALA A 157 8.15 3.52 19.12
CA ALA A 157 6.75 3.44 19.51
C ALA A 157 6.31 2.01 19.83
N ASP A 158 6.81 1.05 19.06
CA ASP A 158 6.57 -0.38 19.19
C ASP A 158 7.78 -1.18 18.67
N PRO A 159 8.61 -1.78 19.56
CA PRO A 159 9.74 -2.59 19.16
C PRO A 159 9.38 -3.86 18.37
N HIS A 160 8.15 -4.36 18.50
CA HIS A 160 7.68 -5.59 17.86
C HIS A 160 7.05 -5.35 16.48
N ALA A 161 6.62 -4.11 16.18
CA ALA A 161 6.09 -3.76 14.88
C ALA A 161 7.10 -3.98 13.77
N ARG A 162 6.65 -4.53 12.64
CA ARG A 162 7.49 -4.74 11.45
C ARG A 162 7.55 -3.49 10.59
N VAL A 163 8.71 -3.23 10.02
CA VAL A 163 8.90 -2.19 9.01
C VAL A 163 9.02 -2.86 7.66
N VAL A 164 8.13 -2.51 6.74
CA VAL A 164 8.14 -2.97 5.35
C VAL A 164 8.88 -1.92 4.54
N LEU A 165 9.83 -2.39 3.72
CA LEU A 165 10.50 -1.53 2.74
C LEU A 165 9.44 -1.03 1.74
N GLY A 166 9.42 0.26 1.42
CA GLY A 166 8.63 0.79 0.31
C GLY A 166 8.88 0.00 -0.95
N GLY A 167 7.82 -0.60 -1.49
CA GLY A 167 7.92 -1.51 -2.62
C GLY A 167 8.30 -0.75 -3.90
N PRO A 168 9.43 -1.08 -4.56
CA PRO A 168 9.69 -0.60 -5.92
C PRO A 168 8.61 -1.10 -6.88
N GLN A 169 8.34 -0.35 -7.95
CA GLN A 169 7.34 -0.65 -8.98
C GLN A 169 7.58 -2.01 -9.66
N THR A 170 8.84 -2.44 -9.70
CA THR A 170 9.23 -3.75 -10.23
C THR A 170 10.16 -4.46 -9.26
N ALA A 171 10.60 -5.68 -9.60
CA ALA A 171 11.76 -6.29 -8.96
C ALA A 171 13.08 -5.58 -9.37
N ASP A 172 13.18 -4.30 -9.07
CA ASP A 172 14.33 -3.43 -9.38
C ASP A 172 15.54 -3.81 -8.52
N ILE A 173 16.41 -4.65 -9.11
CA ILE A 173 17.61 -5.16 -8.45
C ILE A 173 18.67 -4.05 -8.27
N PRO A 174 19.02 -3.23 -9.28
CA PRO A 174 19.91 -2.10 -9.09
C PRO A 174 19.47 -1.15 -7.97
N TRP A 175 18.18 -0.79 -7.91
CA TRP A 175 17.67 0.09 -6.85
C TRP A 175 17.78 -0.57 -5.47
N LEU A 176 17.45 -1.86 -5.34
CA LEU A 176 17.58 -2.60 -4.08
C LEU A 176 19.04 -2.70 -3.62
N ASP A 177 19.98 -2.96 -4.53
CA ASP A 177 21.42 -2.98 -4.23
C ASP A 177 21.88 -1.59 -3.73
N ASP A 178 21.35 -0.52 -4.31
CA ASP A 178 21.61 0.85 -3.87
C ASP A 178 21.04 1.13 -2.47
N VAL A 179 19.84 0.65 -2.14
CA VAL A 179 19.32 0.70 -0.77
C VAL A 179 20.30 0.04 0.22
N TYR A 180 20.88 -1.11 -0.14
CA TYR A 180 21.90 -1.75 0.67
C TYR A 180 23.19 -0.92 0.76
N ARG A 181 23.67 -0.39 -0.36
CA ARG A 181 24.88 0.47 -0.47
C ARG A 181 24.79 1.71 0.40
N TYR A 182 23.61 2.33 0.50
CA TYR A 182 23.39 3.52 1.33
C TYR A 182 23.03 3.21 2.79
N GLY A 183 23.11 1.93 3.20
CA GLY A 183 22.98 1.51 4.59
C GLY A 183 21.55 1.18 5.04
N GLY A 184 20.62 0.94 4.11
CA GLY A 184 19.23 0.57 4.41
C GLY A 184 19.07 -0.82 5.05
N SER A 185 20.10 -1.67 5.00
CA SER A 185 20.05 -3.08 5.42
C SER A 185 19.42 -3.33 6.81
N ARG A 186 19.65 -2.43 7.77
CA ARG A 186 19.21 -2.56 9.16
C ARG A 186 17.84 -1.94 9.45
N PHE A 187 17.20 -1.33 8.46
CA PHE A 187 16.04 -0.45 8.65
C PHE A 187 14.76 -0.97 8.00
N PHE A 188 14.69 -2.28 7.70
CA PHE A 188 13.46 -2.96 7.33
C PHE A 188 13.46 -4.41 7.83
N ASP A 189 12.28 -4.93 8.12
CA ASP A 189 12.06 -6.32 8.57
C ASP A 189 11.47 -7.19 7.45
N VAL A 190 10.79 -6.56 6.48
CA VAL A 190 10.10 -7.21 5.36
C VAL A 190 10.57 -6.55 4.06
N MET A 191 11.00 -7.36 3.09
CA MET A 191 11.24 -6.90 1.73
C MET A 191 9.93 -6.87 0.97
N GLN A 192 9.68 -5.83 0.19
CA GLN A 192 8.51 -5.73 -0.68
C GLN A 192 8.92 -5.28 -2.07
N PHE A 193 8.18 -5.71 -3.09
CA PHE A 193 8.25 -5.18 -4.46
C PHE A 193 6.88 -5.31 -5.12
N HIS A 194 6.66 -4.60 -6.22
CA HIS A 194 5.45 -4.65 -7.03
C HIS A 194 5.73 -5.40 -8.34
N ASP A 195 4.70 -6.02 -8.90
CA ASP A 195 4.84 -6.70 -10.18
C ASP A 195 3.53 -6.77 -10.97
N TYR A 196 3.54 -6.16 -12.15
CA TYR A 196 2.40 -6.03 -13.05
C TYR A 196 2.58 -6.77 -14.38
N VAL A 197 3.57 -7.68 -14.50
CA VAL A 197 3.76 -8.50 -15.73
C VAL A 197 2.60 -9.46 -16.01
N ALA A 198 1.74 -9.69 -15.02
CA ALA A 198 0.51 -10.48 -15.12
C ALA A 198 0.69 -11.94 -15.59
N ASP A 199 1.90 -12.49 -15.42
CA ASP A 199 2.22 -13.87 -15.77
C ASP A 199 3.14 -14.54 -14.73
N ARG A 200 3.57 -15.77 -15.01
CA ARG A 200 4.38 -16.58 -14.08
C ARG A 200 5.81 -16.03 -13.87
N GLN A 201 6.25 -15.02 -14.62
CA GLN A 201 7.56 -14.37 -14.42
C GLN A 201 7.67 -13.70 -13.04
N ILE A 202 6.54 -13.36 -12.40
CA ILE A 202 6.47 -12.89 -11.00
C ILE A 202 7.29 -13.79 -10.06
N PHE A 203 7.29 -15.11 -10.31
CA PHE A 203 8.04 -16.05 -9.47
C PHE A 203 9.55 -15.98 -9.69
N ASP A 204 10.00 -15.70 -10.91
CA ASP A 204 11.42 -15.49 -11.22
C ASP A 204 11.90 -14.15 -10.67
N HIS A 205 11.08 -13.11 -10.75
CA HIS A 205 11.32 -11.82 -10.10
C HIS A 205 11.46 -11.97 -8.58
N ALA A 206 10.55 -12.70 -7.92
CA ALA A 206 10.67 -12.99 -6.49
C ALA A 206 11.95 -13.77 -6.14
N ARG A 207 12.38 -14.72 -6.99
CA ARG A 207 13.66 -15.44 -6.80
C ARG A 207 14.87 -14.52 -6.96
N ARG A 208 14.85 -13.58 -7.90
CA ARG A 208 15.91 -12.56 -8.06
C ARG A 208 16.01 -11.66 -6.83
N VAL A 209 14.88 -11.16 -6.32
CA VAL A 209 14.84 -10.40 -5.06
C VAL A 209 15.41 -11.23 -3.91
N GLN A 210 15.00 -12.50 -3.79
CA GLN A 210 15.53 -13.41 -2.77
C GLN A 210 17.06 -13.62 -2.89
N ALA A 211 17.61 -13.65 -4.11
CA ALA A 211 19.04 -13.79 -4.34
C ALA A 211 19.81 -12.58 -3.80
N VAL A 212 19.32 -11.35 -4.01
CA VAL A 212 19.89 -10.13 -3.41
C VAL A 212 19.85 -10.19 -1.89
N LEU A 213 18.71 -10.53 -1.30
CA LEU A 213 18.61 -10.69 0.16
C LEU A 213 19.63 -11.71 0.69
N ARG A 214 19.85 -12.84 -0.02
CA ARG A 214 20.85 -13.85 0.36
C ARG A 214 22.28 -13.31 0.25
N ALA A 215 22.60 -12.60 -0.81
CA ALA A 215 23.91 -11.96 -0.99
C ALA A 215 24.25 -11.01 0.17
N HIS A 216 23.24 -10.32 0.70
CA HIS A 216 23.37 -9.46 1.88
C HIS A 216 23.12 -10.16 3.23
N ARG A 217 23.12 -11.50 3.28
CA ARG A 217 22.89 -12.31 4.51
C ARG A 217 21.53 -12.08 5.18
N GLN A 218 20.53 -11.68 4.40
CA GLN A 218 19.16 -11.38 4.83
C GLN A 218 18.10 -12.26 4.16
N GLY A 219 18.50 -13.38 3.54
CA GLY A 219 17.59 -14.29 2.82
C GLY A 219 16.47 -14.94 3.66
N ARG A 220 16.43 -14.69 4.98
CA ARG A 220 15.36 -15.10 5.89
C ARG A 220 14.25 -14.06 6.05
N LYS A 221 14.48 -12.80 5.63
CA LYS A 221 13.43 -11.78 5.65
C LYS A 221 12.31 -12.22 4.70
N PRO A 222 11.03 -12.13 5.12
CA PRO A 222 9.92 -12.41 4.22
C PRO A 222 9.91 -11.41 3.06
N ILE A 223 9.49 -11.91 1.89
CA ILE A 223 9.24 -11.09 0.70
C ILE A 223 7.74 -10.98 0.52
N TRP A 224 7.23 -9.76 0.43
CA TRP A 224 5.84 -9.45 0.12
C TRP A 224 5.75 -8.93 -1.31
N LEU A 225 4.80 -9.46 -2.08
CA LEU A 225 4.37 -8.85 -3.32
C LEU A 225 3.37 -7.76 -2.95
N GLY A 226 3.87 -6.54 -2.83
CA GLY A 226 3.14 -5.37 -2.32
C GLY A 226 2.00 -4.96 -3.23
N GLU A 227 2.17 -5.18 -4.53
CA GLU A 227 1.17 -4.99 -5.58
C GLU A 227 1.34 -6.05 -6.64
N TYR A 228 0.22 -6.56 -7.12
CA TYR A 228 0.12 -7.25 -8.39
C TYR A 228 -1.31 -7.18 -8.90
N GLY A 229 -1.47 -7.24 -10.21
CA GLY A 229 -2.77 -7.21 -10.85
C GLY A 229 -2.65 -7.07 -12.36
N VAL A 230 -3.79 -7.11 -13.04
CA VAL A 230 -3.91 -6.86 -14.47
C VAL A 230 -5.21 -6.11 -14.72
N GLN A 231 -5.22 -5.12 -15.60
CA GLN A 231 -6.44 -4.39 -15.95
C GLN A 231 -7.31 -5.24 -16.86
N GLU A 232 -8.58 -5.42 -16.48
CA GLU A 232 -9.53 -6.17 -17.30
C GLU A 232 -10.96 -5.69 -17.03
N PRO A 233 -11.60 -4.96 -17.96
CA PRO A 233 -12.96 -4.47 -17.77
C PRO A 233 -13.99 -5.62 -17.81
N GLY A 234 -15.20 -5.34 -17.34
CA GLY A 234 -16.31 -6.31 -17.36
C GLY A 234 -16.30 -7.27 -16.17
N VAL A 235 -17.07 -8.35 -16.27
CA VAL A 235 -17.28 -9.28 -15.12
C VAL A 235 -16.70 -10.68 -15.29
N ASP A 236 -16.29 -11.08 -16.50
CA ASP A 236 -15.74 -12.42 -16.78
C ASP A 236 -14.21 -12.50 -16.65
N ASP A 237 -13.56 -11.38 -16.30
CA ASP A 237 -12.12 -11.17 -16.03
C ASP A 237 -11.23 -12.41 -15.93
N ALA A 238 -10.96 -13.04 -17.08
CA ALA A 238 -10.34 -14.36 -17.15
C ALA A 238 -8.83 -14.26 -16.87
N HIS A 239 -8.20 -13.16 -17.24
CA HIS A 239 -6.78 -12.91 -16.95
C HIS A 239 -6.58 -12.61 -15.47
N GLN A 240 -7.48 -11.85 -14.84
CA GLN A 240 -7.45 -11.64 -13.38
C GLN A 240 -7.67 -12.96 -12.62
N ASP A 241 -8.66 -13.76 -13.01
CA ASP A 241 -8.91 -15.09 -12.43
C ASP A 241 -7.66 -15.98 -12.49
N ALA A 242 -7.03 -16.08 -13.67
CA ALA A 242 -5.81 -16.85 -13.85
C ALA A 242 -4.69 -16.35 -12.93
N LEU A 243 -4.47 -15.03 -12.89
CA LEU A 243 -3.45 -14.37 -12.08
C LEU A 243 -3.60 -14.63 -10.58
N ILE A 244 -4.84 -14.57 -10.09
CA ILE A 244 -5.14 -14.87 -8.69
C ILE A 244 -4.84 -16.34 -8.36
N ARG A 245 -5.23 -17.30 -9.22
CA ARG A 245 -5.02 -18.75 -8.98
C ARG A 245 -3.54 -19.08 -8.89
N PHE A 246 -2.85 -18.84 -10.00
CA PHE A 246 -1.52 -18.24 -10.01
C PHE A 246 -0.75 -18.09 -8.70
N VAL A 247 -0.74 -16.81 -8.30
CA VAL A 247 0.03 -16.27 -7.19
C VAL A 247 -0.39 -16.87 -5.84
N LEU A 248 -1.66 -17.26 -5.67
CA LEU A 248 -2.15 -17.77 -4.39
C LEU A 248 -1.94 -19.28 -4.18
N THR A 249 -1.70 -20.06 -5.24
CA THR A 249 -1.60 -21.53 -5.12
C THR A 249 -0.19 -22.07 -5.32
N GLU A 250 0.69 -21.31 -5.96
CA GLU A 250 2.03 -21.77 -6.29
C GLU A 250 3.09 -21.46 -5.25
N LYS A 251 4.06 -22.36 -5.16
CA LYS A 251 5.19 -22.18 -4.25
C LYS A 251 6.24 -21.26 -4.87
N ALA A 252 6.39 -20.10 -4.26
CA ALA A 252 7.39 -19.11 -4.60
C ALA A 252 7.97 -18.51 -3.31
N PRO A 253 9.10 -17.78 -3.35
CA PRO A 253 9.58 -17.03 -2.21
C PRO A 253 8.74 -15.76 -1.97
N ILE A 254 7.43 -15.92 -1.84
CA ILE A 254 6.44 -14.87 -1.60
C ILE A 254 5.65 -15.27 -0.35
N ALA A 255 5.81 -14.51 0.72
CA ALA A 255 5.16 -14.79 2.01
C ALA A 255 3.78 -14.14 2.12
N LEU A 256 3.51 -13.12 1.29
CA LEU A 256 2.24 -12.42 1.18
C LEU A 256 2.15 -11.78 -0.20
N ALA A 257 0.95 -11.76 -0.79
CA ALA A 257 0.68 -11.05 -2.03
C ALA A 257 -0.57 -10.19 -1.88
N ALA A 258 -0.48 -8.90 -2.21
CA ALA A 258 -1.57 -7.94 -2.11
C ALA A 258 -2.10 -7.60 -3.51
N TRP A 259 -3.32 -8.07 -3.79
CA TRP A 259 -3.98 -7.78 -5.07
C TRP A 259 -4.35 -6.29 -5.17
N TYR A 260 -3.94 -5.70 -6.28
CA TYR A 260 -4.41 -4.41 -6.75
C TYR A 260 -5.53 -4.65 -7.78
N SER A 261 -6.80 -4.36 -7.50
CA SER A 261 -7.40 -3.72 -6.31
C SER A 261 -8.73 -4.40 -5.89
N LEU A 262 -9.42 -3.91 -4.84
CA LEU A 262 -10.74 -4.47 -4.48
C LEU A 262 -11.81 -4.14 -5.52
N ARG A 263 -11.77 -2.94 -6.09
CA ARG A 263 -12.83 -2.34 -6.90
C ARG A 263 -12.22 -1.55 -8.04
N ASP A 264 -12.80 -1.64 -9.23
CA ASP A 264 -12.49 -0.73 -10.34
C ASP A 264 -12.78 0.70 -9.89
N ASP A 265 -11.86 1.61 -10.20
CA ASP A 265 -11.65 2.78 -9.38
C ASP A 265 -11.36 3.98 -10.28
N ASP A 266 -11.96 5.14 -9.98
CA ASP A 266 -11.70 6.38 -10.72
C ASP A 266 -10.64 7.22 -10.01
N VAL A 267 -9.57 7.55 -10.72
CA VAL A 267 -8.58 8.53 -10.27
C VAL A 267 -9.19 9.89 -10.53
N MET A 268 -9.47 10.67 -9.48
CA MET A 268 -10.11 11.99 -9.64
C MET A 268 -9.37 13.09 -8.88
N THR A 269 -9.29 14.28 -9.47
CA THR A 269 -8.82 15.49 -8.75
C THR A 269 -9.79 15.85 -7.63
N CYS A 270 -9.32 16.59 -6.62
CA CYS A 270 -10.18 17.33 -5.70
C CYS A 270 -9.56 18.71 -5.43
N CYS A 271 -10.31 19.81 -5.30
CA CYS A 271 -11.74 19.99 -5.48
C CYS A 271 -11.89 21.31 -6.27
N PRO A 272 -12.29 21.25 -7.56
CA PRO A 272 -13.39 20.42 -8.07
C PRO A 272 -13.02 18.98 -8.50
N PRO A 273 -13.97 18.03 -8.40
CA PRO A 273 -13.84 16.69 -8.96
C PRO A 273 -13.71 16.68 -10.49
N ALA A 274 -12.68 16.04 -11.01
CA ALA A 274 -12.52 15.74 -12.43
C ALA A 274 -11.87 14.36 -12.59
N LEU A 275 -12.39 13.55 -13.50
CA LEU A 275 -11.82 12.24 -13.83
C LEU A 275 -10.47 12.42 -14.52
N ILE A 276 -9.45 11.75 -14.02
CA ILE A 276 -8.11 11.68 -14.59
C ILE A 276 -7.95 10.37 -15.36
N LYS A 277 -8.33 9.26 -14.74
CA LYS A 277 -8.22 7.92 -15.32
C LYS A 277 -9.22 6.97 -14.67
N HIS A 278 -9.74 6.05 -15.46
CA HIS A 278 -10.52 4.90 -15.00
C HIS A 278 -9.62 3.67 -14.98
N GLU A 279 -9.59 2.94 -13.87
CA GLU A 279 -8.74 1.76 -13.66
C GLU A 279 -9.59 0.51 -13.44
N THR A 280 -9.28 -0.59 -14.14
CA THR A 280 -10.08 -1.83 -14.12
C THR A 280 -9.37 -3.01 -13.45
N TYR A 281 -8.58 -2.71 -12.43
CA TYR A 281 -7.83 -3.69 -11.62
C TYR A 281 -8.69 -4.41 -10.56
N GLY A 282 -9.90 -3.94 -10.31
CA GLY A 282 -10.74 -4.45 -9.24
C GLY A 282 -11.13 -5.90 -9.47
N VAL A 283 -11.26 -6.69 -8.41
CA VAL A 283 -12.07 -7.93 -8.43
C VAL A 283 -13.57 -7.64 -8.40
N MET A 284 -13.95 -6.38 -8.16
CA MET A 284 -15.31 -5.87 -8.26
C MET A 284 -15.33 -4.76 -9.31
N THR A 285 -16.43 -4.60 -10.05
CA THR A 285 -16.64 -3.41 -10.89
C THR A 285 -16.79 -2.15 -10.04
N LYS A 286 -16.76 -0.97 -10.68
CA LYS A 286 -16.98 0.33 -10.01
C LYS A 286 -18.29 0.38 -9.22
N ASP A 287 -19.33 -0.25 -9.75
CA ASP A 287 -20.66 -0.32 -9.15
C ASP A 287 -20.84 -1.50 -8.19
N TYR A 288 -19.73 -2.11 -7.74
CA TYR A 288 -19.72 -3.21 -6.80
C TYR A 288 -20.42 -4.48 -7.32
N VAL A 289 -20.36 -4.73 -8.63
CA VAL A 289 -20.70 -6.03 -9.20
C VAL A 289 -19.49 -6.95 -9.08
N PRO A 290 -19.60 -8.15 -8.47
CA PRO A 290 -18.49 -9.08 -8.40
C PRO A 290 -18.06 -9.54 -9.79
N LYS A 291 -16.76 -9.52 -10.05
CA LYS A 291 -16.16 -10.14 -11.23
C LYS A 291 -15.78 -11.59 -10.88
N ARG A 292 -15.44 -12.41 -11.88
CA ARG A 292 -14.99 -13.80 -11.69
C ARG A 292 -13.80 -13.87 -10.73
N GLY A 293 -12.87 -12.92 -10.78
CA GLY A 293 -11.75 -12.81 -9.84
C GLY A 293 -12.18 -12.76 -8.36
N PHE A 294 -13.31 -12.12 -8.03
CA PHE A 294 -13.83 -12.07 -6.65
C PHE A 294 -14.24 -13.44 -6.14
N ALA A 295 -14.96 -14.21 -6.96
CA ALA A 295 -15.40 -15.55 -6.60
C ALA A 295 -14.21 -16.48 -6.35
N THR A 296 -13.19 -16.38 -7.19
CA THR A 296 -11.94 -17.15 -7.08
C THR A 296 -11.15 -16.78 -5.83
N MET A 297 -10.94 -15.49 -5.59
CA MET A 297 -10.24 -15.03 -4.39
C MET A 297 -10.96 -15.48 -3.12
N ARG A 298 -12.30 -15.36 -3.07
CA ARG A 298 -13.10 -15.84 -1.93
C ARG A 298 -12.91 -17.34 -1.68
N ALA A 299 -12.90 -18.15 -2.73
CA ALA A 299 -12.74 -19.60 -2.61
C ALA A 299 -11.34 -19.99 -2.11
N LEU A 300 -10.29 -19.34 -2.62
CA LEU A 300 -8.90 -19.64 -2.26
C LEU A 300 -8.52 -19.14 -0.86
N LEU A 301 -9.12 -18.04 -0.39
CA LEU A 301 -8.85 -17.45 0.92
C LEU A 301 -9.74 -17.99 2.04
N ALA A 302 -10.74 -18.81 1.71
CA ALA A 302 -11.62 -19.42 2.70
C ALA A 302 -10.80 -20.26 3.72
N PRO A 303 -11.21 -20.28 5.00
CA PRO A 303 -10.58 -21.16 5.98
C PRO A 303 -10.65 -22.63 5.51
N PRO A 304 -9.63 -23.46 5.80
CA PRO A 304 -9.72 -24.90 5.58
C PRO A 304 -10.94 -25.45 6.34
N ARG A 305 -11.65 -26.38 5.69
CA ARG A 305 -12.79 -27.11 6.28
C ARG A 305 -12.31 -28.09 7.34
#